data_AF-A0A6C0HNS0-F1
#
_entry.id   AF-A0A6C0HNS0-F1
#
_cell.length_a   1.000
_cell.length_b   1.000
_cell.length_c   1.000
_cell.angle_alpha   90.00
_cell.angle_beta   90.00
_cell.angle_gamma   90.00
#
_symmetry.space_group_name_H-M   'P 1'
#
loop_
_entity.id
_entity.type
_entity.pdbx_description
1 polymer ?
#
loop_
_entity_poly.entity_id
_entity_poly.type
_entity_poly.pdbx_seq_one_letter_code
_entity_poly.pdbx_strand_id
1 'polypeptide(L)'
;MTTPLWLNDPRILLNREKITELWPTSMMTKNDKLNAVTRLVILLTALGFISTGRLSIIVSGIVTLGLIALYSGNTSLSKKEGFDNKPLNTKNFTMPSKTNTLMNVLMTDYMDDPKRKSAAPAYNHTIERDIIKKTEDGIISNFEDDSIKERLFRDLGDEFDLDQSVRPFYATANTQIPSDQNAFAKFCYGDMVSCRDEDTNSIACVQDNTTLYSQL
;
A
#
# COMPACT_ATOMS: atom_id res chain seq x y z
N MET A 1 -7.05 24.04 -5.46
CA MET A 1 -5.84 24.68 -6.01
C MET A 1 -4.66 24.32 -5.12
N THR A 2 -3.58 23.79 -5.68
CA THR A 2 -2.37 23.43 -4.91
C THR A 2 -1.56 24.69 -4.65
N THR A 3 -1.26 24.96 -3.39
CA THR A 3 -0.38 26.09 -3.05
C THR A 3 1.08 25.72 -3.24
N PRO A 4 1.90 26.63 -3.78
CA PRO A 4 3.33 26.42 -3.82
C PRO A 4 3.90 26.45 -2.40
N LEU A 5 4.97 25.71 -2.20
CA LEU A 5 5.77 25.76 -0.99
C LEU A 5 6.50 27.11 -0.90
N TRP A 6 6.68 27.64 0.31
CA TRP A 6 7.38 28.91 0.55
C TRP A 6 8.84 28.95 0.05
N LEU A 7 9.51 27.80 -0.12
CA LEU A 7 10.84 27.72 -0.75
C LEU A 7 10.81 28.18 -2.22
N ASN A 8 9.71 27.91 -2.92
CA ASN A 8 9.55 28.29 -4.34
C ASN A 8 9.00 29.71 -4.47
N ASP A 9 8.06 30.09 -3.60
CA ASP A 9 7.53 31.45 -3.54
C ASP A 9 7.42 31.94 -2.08
N PRO A 10 8.37 32.76 -1.60
CA PRO A 10 8.38 33.23 -0.21
C PRO A 10 7.22 34.21 0.08
N ARG A 11 6.61 34.81 -0.95
CA ARG A 11 5.50 35.76 -0.77
C ARG A 11 4.28 35.11 -0.16
N ILE A 12 4.15 33.79 -0.29
CA ILE A 12 3.02 33.04 0.26
C ILE A 12 2.95 33.12 1.79
N LEU A 13 4.06 33.36 2.47
CA LEU A 13 4.11 33.50 3.92
C LEU A 13 3.39 34.77 4.40
N LEU A 14 3.36 35.83 3.58
CA LEU A 14 2.73 37.13 3.88
C LEU A 14 1.39 37.35 3.14
N ASN A 15 0.82 36.33 2.52
CA ASN A 15 -0.46 36.47 1.84
C ASN A 15 -1.58 36.77 2.85
N ARG A 16 -2.34 37.86 2.63
CA ARG A 16 -3.42 38.32 3.52
C ARG A 16 -4.48 37.26 3.79
N GLU A 17 -4.79 36.43 2.81
CA GLU A 17 -5.81 35.39 2.93
C GLU A 17 -5.37 34.23 3.83
N LYS A 18 -4.05 33.99 3.94
CA LYS A 18 -3.48 32.83 4.65
C LYS A 18 -2.69 33.21 5.90
N ILE A 19 -2.57 34.49 6.23
CA ILE A 19 -1.72 34.95 7.34
C ILE A 19 -2.23 34.49 8.71
N THR A 20 -3.55 34.24 8.83
CA THR A 20 -4.20 33.72 10.04
C THR A 20 -4.15 32.19 10.13
N GLU A 21 -3.77 31.50 9.05
CA GLU A 21 -3.56 30.04 9.03
C GLU A 21 -2.20 29.69 9.64
N LEU A 22 -2.11 29.77 10.96
CA LEU A 22 -0.89 29.49 11.73
C LEU A 22 -0.78 28.03 12.21
N TRP A 23 -1.86 27.25 12.12
CA TRP A 23 -1.91 25.88 12.62
C TRP A 23 -2.24 24.87 11.51
N PRO A 24 -1.47 23.77 11.39
CA PRO A 24 -1.76 22.74 10.39
C PRO A 24 -3.02 21.96 10.76
N THR A 25 -3.97 21.83 9.84
CA THR A 25 -5.20 21.03 10.02
C THR A 25 -5.24 19.83 9.07
N SER A 26 -6.02 18.80 9.40
CA SER A 26 -6.10 17.57 8.59
C SER A 26 -6.60 17.81 7.16
N MET A 27 -7.40 18.86 6.94
CA MET A 27 -7.94 19.24 5.63
C MET A 27 -6.92 19.97 4.73
N MET A 28 -5.77 20.40 5.26
CA MET A 28 -4.74 21.12 4.49
C MET A 28 -3.89 20.17 3.64
N THR A 29 -3.45 20.67 2.47
CA THR A 29 -2.45 19.97 1.65
C THR A 29 -1.09 19.94 2.35
N LYS A 30 -0.19 19.02 1.94
CA LYS A 30 1.16 18.92 2.53
C LYS A 30 1.92 20.25 2.49
N ASN A 31 1.84 20.97 1.36
CA ASN A 31 2.49 22.27 1.20
C ASN A 31 1.87 23.35 2.11
N ASP A 32 0.54 23.37 2.23
CA ASP A 32 -0.14 24.30 3.14
C ASP A 32 0.24 24.07 4.60
N LYS A 33 0.35 22.81 5.03
CA LYS A 33 0.80 22.46 6.38
C LYS A 33 2.20 22.98 6.66
N LEU A 34 3.14 22.76 5.73
CA LEU A 34 4.51 23.25 5.86
C LEU A 34 4.56 24.79 5.91
N ASN A 35 3.79 25.45 5.04
CA ASN A 35 3.69 26.91 5.02
C ASN A 35 3.13 27.46 6.35
N ALA A 36 2.07 26.84 6.91
CA ALA A 36 1.48 27.23 8.19
C ALA A 36 2.48 27.09 9.35
N VAL A 37 3.21 25.97 9.41
CA VAL A 37 4.25 25.73 10.43
C VAL A 37 5.38 26.76 10.32
N THR A 38 5.83 27.10 9.11
CA THR A 38 6.85 28.16 8.96
C THR A 38 6.38 29.54 9.39
N ARG A 39 5.11 29.90 9.14
CA ARG A 39 4.55 31.17 9.65
C ARG A 39 4.53 31.20 11.17
N LEU A 40 4.13 30.10 11.80
CA LEU A 40 4.15 29.95 13.25
C LEU A 40 5.56 30.14 13.82
N VAL A 41 6.58 29.50 13.22
CA VAL A 41 7.98 29.64 13.64
C VAL A 41 8.46 31.08 13.52
N ILE A 42 8.15 31.76 12.41
CA ILE A 42 8.52 33.18 12.21
C ILE A 42 7.87 34.07 13.29
N LEU A 43 6.58 33.85 13.57
CA LEU A 43 5.84 34.62 14.58
C LEU A 43 6.42 34.40 15.98
N LEU A 44 6.66 33.14 16.37
CA LEU A 44 7.22 32.80 17.67
C LEU A 44 8.66 33.32 17.84
N THR A 45 9.46 33.30 16.77
CA THR A 45 10.83 33.82 16.79
C THR A 45 10.82 35.34 16.97
N ALA A 46 9.95 36.05 16.25
CA ALA A 46 9.80 37.50 16.36
C ALA A 46 9.31 37.90 17.76
N LEU A 47 8.28 37.23 18.28
CA LEU A 47 7.72 37.50 19.60
C LEU A 47 8.73 37.18 20.71
N GLY A 48 9.42 36.05 20.62
CA GLY A 48 10.47 35.66 21.56
C GLY A 48 11.65 36.65 21.58
N PHE A 49 12.05 37.14 20.41
CA PHE A 49 13.10 38.16 20.30
C PHE A 49 12.68 39.49 20.92
N ILE A 50 11.45 39.96 20.67
CA ILE A 50 10.92 41.18 21.29
C ILE A 50 10.84 41.04 22.81
N SER A 51 10.44 39.87 23.31
CA SER A 51 10.28 39.63 24.74
C SER A 51 11.61 39.51 25.50
N THR A 52 12.63 38.87 24.94
CA THR A 52 13.88 38.56 25.66
C THR A 52 15.07 39.41 25.23
N GLY A 53 15.03 40.01 24.02
CA GLY A 53 16.11 40.82 23.46
C GLY A 53 17.39 40.05 23.09
N ARG A 54 17.37 38.70 23.15
CA ARG A 54 18.55 37.86 22.93
C ARG A 54 18.64 37.38 21.48
N LEU A 55 19.78 37.65 20.83
CA LEU A 55 20.07 37.18 19.47
C LEU A 55 20.03 35.64 19.33
N SER A 56 20.28 34.91 20.41
CA SER A 56 20.19 33.44 20.44
C SER A 56 18.82 32.92 19.99
N ILE A 57 17.74 33.67 20.22
CA ILE A 57 16.39 33.29 19.79
C ILE A 57 16.27 33.35 18.26
N ILE A 58 16.84 34.39 17.63
CA ILE A 58 16.87 34.52 16.17
C ILE A 58 17.66 33.35 15.54
N VAL A 59 18.82 33.02 16.12
CA VAL A 59 19.64 31.89 15.67
C VAL A 59 18.83 30.58 15.73
N SER A 60 18.08 30.35 16.81
CA SER A 60 17.22 29.16 16.95
C SER A 60 16.10 29.10 15.90
N GLY A 61 15.51 30.26 15.54
CA GLY A 61 14.50 30.37 14.48
C GLY A 61 15.08 30.05 13.10
N ILE A 62 16.29 30.52 12.80
CA ILE A 62 16.97 30.20 11.53
C ILE A 62 17.29 28.70 11.45
N VAL A 63 17.79 28.09 12.53
CA VAL A 63 18.08 26.65 12.56
C VAL A 63 16.81 25.82 12.34
N THR A 64 15.71 26.17 13.00
CA THR A 64 14.44 25.46 12.83
C THR A 64 13.85 25.62 11.42
N LEU A 65 13.93 26.82 10.81
CA LEU A 65 13.56 27.02 9.40
C LEU A 65 14.44 26.19 8.44
N GLY A 66 15.75 26.09 8.72
CA GLY A 66 16.67 25.25 7.97
C GLY A 66 16.31 23.76 8.01
N LEU A 67 15.91 23.25 9.18
CA LEU A 67 15.42 21.88 9.32
C LEU A 67 14.13 21.64 8.53
N ILE A 68 13.19 22.59 8.56
CA ILE A 68 11.94 22.51 7.78
C ILE A 68 12.24 22.52 6.27
N ALA A 69 13.16 23.37 5.82
CA ALA A 69 13.58 23.43 4.41
C ALA A 69 14.23 22.11 3.96
N LEU A 70 15.09 21.51 4.79
CA LEU A 70 15.72 20.21 4.51
C LEU A 70 14.69 19.08 4.46
N TYR A 71 13.76 19.04 5.42
CA TYR A 71 12.64 18.10 5.41
C TYR A 71 11.81 18.23 4.14
N SER A 72 11.54 19.46 3.71
CA SER A 72 10.76 19.72 2.51
C SER A 72 11.50 19.39 1.21
N GLY A 73 12.82 19.57 1.15
CA GLY A 73 13.66 19.20 0.01
C GLY A 73 13.75 17.69 -0.23
N ASN A 74 13.66 16.90 0.84
CA ASN A 74 13.68 15.43 0.77
C ASN A 74 12.34 14.81 0.33
N THR A 75 11.34 15.61 -0.03
CA THR A 75 10.00 15.10 -0.41
C THR A 75 9.94 14.49 -1.82
N SER A 76 11.00 14.59 -2.63
CA SER A 76 11.14 13.85 -3.90
C SER A 76 11.39 12.34 -3.69
N LEU A 77 11.62 11.91 -2.45
CA LEU A 77 11.71 10.50 -2.06
C LEU A 77 10.34 9.86 -1.78
N SER A 78 9.26 10.36 -2.37
CA SER A 78 8.12 9.49 -2.65
C SER A 78 8.38 8.77 -3.98
N LYS A 79 9.46 7.98 -4.02
CA LYS A 79 9.43 6.77 -4.84
C LYS A 79 8.35 5.91 -4.19
N LYS A 80 7.10 6.06 -4.64
CA LYS A 80 6.13 4.99 -4.48
C LYS A 80 6.83 3.75 -5.03
N GLU A 81 7.11 2.79 -4.17
CA GLU A 81 7.66 1.53 -4.62
C GLU A 81 6.74 1.00 -5.73
N GLY A 82 7.31 0.37 -6.76
CA GLY A 82 6.59 -0.13 -7.93
C GLY A 82 5.56 -1.22 -7.64
N PHE A 83 5.30 -1.52 -6.36
CA PHE A 83 4.11 -2.22 -5.87
C PHE A 83 2.89 -1.30 -5.99
N ASP A 84 2.67 -0.74 -7.17
CA ASP A 84 1.41 -0.10 -7.46
C ASP A 84 0.38 -1.22 -7.48
N ASN A 85 -0.59 -1.12 -6.57
CA ASN A 85 -1.77 -1.97 -6.54
C ASN A 85 -2.54 -1.72 -7.84
N LYS A 86 -2.13 -2.37 -8.93
CA LYS A 86 -2.92 -2.39 -10.16
C LYS A 86 -4.34 -2.75 -9.73
N PRO A 87 -5.35 -1.95 -10.11
CA PRO A 87 -6.72 -2.23 -9.74
C PRO A 87 -7.03 -3.64 -10.25
N LEU A 88 -7.22 -4.55 -9.30
CA LEU A 88 -7.55 -5.92 -9.61
C LEU A 88 -8.87 -5.91 -10.37
N ASN A 89 -8.90 -6.57 -11.52
CA ASN A 89 -10.15 -6.79 -12.23
C ASN A 89 -10.97 -7.81 -11.43
N THR A 90 -11.82 -7.29 -10.52
CA THR A 90 -12.63 -8.06 -9.58
C THR A 90 -13.58 -9.06 -10.27
N LYS A 91 -13.84 -8.90 -11.57
CA LYS A 91 -14.73 -9.80 -12.34
C LYS A 91 -14.13 -11.19 -12.55
N ASN A 92 -12.81 -11.33 -12.48
CA ASN A 92 -12.13 -12.60 -12.75
C ASN A 92 -11.84 -13.43 -11.50
N PHE A 93 -12.13 -12.89 -10.31
CA PHE A 93 -11.81 -13.52 -9.05
C PHE A 93 -13.07 -13.75 -8.21
N THR A 94 -13.01 -14.76 -7.36
CA THR A 94 -13.95 -14.89 -6.25
C THR A 94 -13.53 -13.90 -5.16
N MET A 95 -14.49 -13.16 -4.59
CA MET A 95 -14.24 -12.14 -3.56
C MET A 95 -14.54 -12.68 -2.15
N PRO A 96 -13.94 -12.11 -1.09
CA PRO A 96 -14.19 -12.52 0.29
C PRO A 96 -15.67 -12.42 0.67
N SER A 97 -16.21 -13.48 1.27
CA SER A 97 -17.58 -13.50 1.82
C SER A 97 -17.55 -13.68 3.34
N LYS A 98 -18.68 -13.42 4.01
CA LYS A 98 -18.77 -13.61 5.48
C LYS A 98 -18.58 -15.07 5.90
N THR A 99 -19.04 -16.01 5.08
CA THR A 99 -18.95 -17.45 5.32
C THR A 99 -17.62 -18.04 4.88
N ASN A 100 -16.94 -17.41 3.93
CA ASN A 100 -15.66 -17.85 3.38
C ASN A 100 -14.77 -16.63 3.10
N THR A 101 -14.13 -16.13 4.17
CA THR A 101 -13.33 -14.90 4.12
C THR A 101 -12.06 -15.08 3.29
N LEU A 102 -11.42 -16.25 3.39
CA LEU A 102 -10.21 -16.60 2.64
C LEU A 102 -10.46 -17.16 1.24
N MET A 103 -11.72 -17.35 0.87
CA MET A 103 -12.13 -17.84 -0.45
C MET A 103 -11.53 -19.21 -0.81
N ASN A 104 -11.25 -20.05 0.18
CA ASN A 104 -10.80 -21.41 -0.03
C ASN A 104 -11.91 -22.26 -0.66
N VAL A 105 -11.56 -23.25 -1.47
CA VAL A 105 -12.53 -24.17 -2.05
C VAL A 105 -13.21 -24.96 -0.93
N LEU A 106 -14.53 -24.87 -0.86
CA LEU A 106 -15.34 -25.66 0.06
C LEU A 106 -15.79 -26.95 -0.62
N MET A 107 -16.13 -27.96 0.18
CA MET A 107 -16.64 -29.23 -0.36
C MET A 107 -17.97 -29.05 -1.12
N THR A 108 -18.79 -28.10 -0.68
CA THR A 108 -20.08 -27.75 -1.31
C THR A 108 -19.89 -27.06 -2.67
N ASP A 109 -18.77 -26.38 -2.89
CA ASP A 109 -18.50 -25.65 -4.14
C ASP A 109 -18.46 -26.58 -5.36
N TYR A 110 -18.18 -27.88 -5.19
CA TYR A 110 -18.25 -28.85 -6.30
C TYR A 110 -19.66 -29.03 -6.87
N MET A 111 -20.69 -28.79 -6.06
CA MET A 111 -22.09 -28.88 -6.47
C MET A 111 -22.65 -27.50 -6.82
N ASP A 112 -22.35 -26.50 -5.99
CA ASP A 112 -22.93 -25.16 -6.09
C ASP A 112 -22.24 -24.28 -7.16
N ASP A 113 -20.92 -24.41 -7.31
CA ASP A 113 -20.13 -23.65 -8.29
C ASP A 113 -18.98 -24.52 -8.89
N PRO A 114 -19.30 -25.49 -9.76
CA PRO A 114 -18.31 -26.40 -10.34
C PRO A 114 -17.32 -25.70 -11.29
N LYS A 115 -17.51 -24.42 -11.61
CA LYS A 115 -16.61 -23.59 -12.43
C LYS A 115 -16.08 -22.38 -11.67
N ARG A 116 -15.95 -22.53 -10.35
CA ARG A 116 -15.45 -21.49 -9.44
C ARG A 116 -14.13 -20.90 -9.94
N LYS A 117 -14.08 -19.57 -9.96
CA LYS A 117 -12.88 -18.80 -10.31
C LYS A 117 -11.88 -18.76 -9.17
N SER A 118 -10.62 -18.51 -9.49
CA SER A 118 -9.55 -18.30 -8.51
C SER A 118 -9.93 -17.23 -7.48
N ALA A 119 -9.49 -17.41 -6.23
CA ALA A 119 -9.63 -16.42 -5.18
C ALA A 119 -8.89 -15.12 -5.53
N ALA A 120 -9.40 -14.00 -5.02
CA ALA A 120 -8.68 -12.74 -5.10
C ALA A 120 -7.34 -12.86 -4.35
N PRO A 121 -6.25 -12.26 -4.87
CA PRO A 121 -4.94 -12.37 -4.24
C PRO A 121 -4.92 -11.68 -2.88
N ALA A 122 -4.67 -12.47 -1.82
CA ALA A 122 -4.66 -11.99 -0.44
C ALA A 122 -3.54 -10.99 -0.14
N TYR A 123 -2.45 -10.97 -0.94
CA TYR A 123 -1.35 -10.01 -0.78
C TYR A 123 -1.73 -8.58 -1.20
N ASN A 124 -2.84 -8.37 -1.91
CA ASN A 124 -3.29 -7.02 -2.24
C ASN A 124 -3.97 -6.38 -1.03
N HIS A 125 -3.45 -5.23 -0.57
CA HIS A 125 -3.96 -4.51 0.60
C HIS A 125 -5.47 -4.20 0.57
N THR A 126 -6.07 -4.07 -0.62
CA THR A 126 -7.51 -3.85 -0.74
C THR A 126 -8.29 -5.10 -0.37
N ILE A 127 -7.83 -6.26 -0.86
CA ILE A 127 -8.43 -7.57 -0.59
C ILE A 127 -8.14 -7.99 0.85
N GLU A 128 -6.93 -7.77 1.35
CA GLU A 128 -6.54 -8.00 2.75
C GLU A 128 -7.50 -7.28 3.71
N ARG A 129 -7.73 -5.97 3.51
CA ARG A 129 -8.70 -5.21 4.33
C ARG A 129 -10.12 -5.75 4.21
N ASP A 130 -10.52 -6.21 3.04
CA ASP A 130 -11.84 -6.82 2.85
C ASP A 130 -11.93 -8.17 3.58
N ILE A 131 -10.87 -8.99 3.58
CA ILE A 131 -10.81 -10.25 4.34
C ILE A 131 -10.99 -9.97 5.83
N ILE A 132 -10.25 -9.00 6.39
CA ILE A 132 -10.36 -8.62 7.81
C ILE A 132 -11.78 -8.15 8.14
N LYS A 133 -12.32 -7.21 7.35
CA LYS A 133 -13.70 -6.72 7.55
C LYS A 133 -14.76 -7.82 7.45
N LYS A 134 -14.63 -8.75 6.51
CA LYS A 134 -15.56 -9.89 6.39
C LYS A 134 -15.41 -10.87 7.56
N THR A 135 -14.21 -10.98 8.11
CA THR A 135 -13.94 -11.78 9.31
C THR A 135 -14.62 -11.15 10.53
N GLU A 136 -14.48 -9.83 10.73
CA GLU A 136 -15.25 -9.10 11.76
C GLU A 136 -16.75 -9.31 11.59
N ASP A 137 -17.29 -9.11 10.38
CA ASP A 137 -18.71 -9.27 10.08
C ASP A 137 -19.19 -10.71 10.34
N GLY A 138 -18.34 -11.70 10.06
CA GLY A 138 -18.61 -13.11 10.33
C GLY A 138 -18.67 -13.39 11.83
N ILE A 139 -17.73 -12.86 12.60
CA ILE A 139 -17.71 -12.97 14.07
C ILE A 139 -18.97 -12.34 14.65
N ILE A 140 -19.29 -11.10 14.26
CA ILE A 140 -20.47 -10.36 14.74
C ILE A 140 -21.76 -11.10 14.44
N SER A 141 -21.87 -11.77 13.28
CA SER A 141 -23.06 -12.53 12.91
C SER A 141 -23.38 -13.71 13.83
N ASN A 142 -22.44 -14.14 14.68
CA ASN A 142 -22.69 -15.15 15.71
C ASN A 142 -23.29 -14.56 17.00
N PHE A 143 -23.40 -13.23 17.11
CA PHE A 143 -23.95 -12.56 18.27
C PHE A 143 -25.26 -11.82 17.92
N GLU A 144 -26.17 -11.73 18.89
CA GLU A 144 -27.49 -11.08 18.72
C GLU A 144 -27.48 -9.57 19.05
N ASP A 145 -26.32 -8.99 19.38
CA ASP A 145 -26.20 -7.59 19.84
C ASP A 145 -25.30 -6.77 18.89
N ASP A 146 -25.89 -5.71 18.33
CA ASP A 146 -25.24 -4.80 17.37
C ASP A 146 -24.09 -3.98 17.99
N SER A 147 -24.08 -3.80 19.33
CA SER A 147 -23.05 -3.01 20.02
C SER A 147 -21.73 -3.75 20.23
N ILE A 148 -21.71 -5.07 19.97
CA ILE A 148 -20.53 -5.92 20.18
C ILE A 148 -19.38 -5.53 19.26
N LYS A 149 -19.67 -5.02 18.06
CA LYS A 149 -18.63 -4.60 17.11
C LYS A 149 -17.66 -3.57 17.70
N GLU A 150 -18.20 -2.54 18.33
CA GLU A 150 -17.39 -1.47 18.94
C GLU A 150 -16.69 -1.93 20.23
N ARG A 151 -17.15 -3.03 20.84
CA ARG A 151 -16.51 -3.59 22.03
C ARG A 151 -15.35 -4.53 21.69
N LEU A 152 -15.38 -5.16 20.51
CA LEU A 152 -14.37 -6.13 20.07
C LEU A 152 -13.28 -5.52 19.19
N PHE A 153 -13.56 -4.46 18.44
CA PHE A 153 -12.66 -3.97 17.36
C PHE A 153 -12.45 -2.45 17.36
N ARG A 154 -12.53 -1.77 18.52
CA ARG A 154 -12.42 -0.31 18.56
C ARG A 154 -10.98 0.18 18.70
N ASP A 155 -10.19 -0.49 19.53
CA ASP A 155 -8.86 -0.01 19.86
C ASP A 155 -7.82 -0.58 18.89
N LEU A 156 -6.72 0.15 18.68
CA LEU A 156 -5.62 -0.30 17.81
C LEU A 156 -4.98 -1.61 18.32
N GLY A 157 -5.02 -1.84 19.64
CA GLY A 157 -4.59 -3.10 20.24
C GLY A 157 -5.47 -4.27 19.80
N ASP A 158 -6.79 -4.09 19.78
CA ASP A 158 -7.74 -5.12 19.38
C ASP A 158 -7.59 -5.47 17.88
N GLU A 159 -7.39 -4.46 17.03
CA GLU A 159 -7.12 -4.67 15.59
C GLU A 159 -5.81 -5.46 15.38
N PHE A 160 -4.79 -5.16 16.18
CA PHE A 160 -3.51 -5.88 16.13
C PHE A 160 -3.63 -7.32 16.65
N ASP A 161 -4.38 -7.54 17.73
CA ASP A 161 -4.64 -8.88 18.27
C ASP A 161 -5.45 -9.72 17.28
N LEU A 162 -6.43 -9.11 16.59
CA LEU A 162 -7.16 -9.74 15.50
C LEU A 162 -6.20 -10.11 14.36
N ASP A 163 -5.34 -9.18 13.92
CA ASP A 163 -4.32 -9.45 12.89
C ASP A 163 -3.43 -10.64 13.28
N GLN A 164 -2.98 -10.71 14.53
CA GLN A 164 -2.21 -11.87 15.01
C GLN A 164 -3.01 -13.17 14.98
N SER A 165 -4.29 -13.12 15.36
CA SER A 165 -5.16 -14.29 15.40
C SER A 165 -5.47 -14.87 14.02
N VAL A 166 -5.45 -14.05 12.96
CA VAL A 166 -5.73 -14.50 11.58
C VAL A 166 -4.51 -15.06 10.85
N ARG A 167 -3.29 -14.83 11.34
CA ARG A 167 -2.03 -15.33 10.73
C ARG A 167 -1.99 -16.83 10.40
N PRO A 168 -2.49 -17.76 11.25
CA PRO A 168 -2.48 -19.18 10.90
C PRO A 168 -3.46 -19.53 9.77
N PHE A 169 -4.37 -18.63 9.42
CA PHE A 169 -5.36 -18.85 8.38
C PHE A 169 -4.89 -18.22 7.06
N TYR A 170 -4.80 -19.03 6.01
CA TYR A 170 -4.33 -18.59 4.70
C TYR A 170 -5.15 -19.22 3.57
N ALA A 171 -5.12 -18.56 2.41
CA ALA A 171 -5.67 -19.12 1.18
C ALA A 171 -4.74 -20.25 0.71
N THR A 172 -5.30 -21.40 0.36
CA THR A 172 -4.54 -22.53 -0.18
C THR A 172 -4.02 -22.23 -1.58
N ALA A 173 -3.04 -22.98 -2.05
CA ALA A 173 -2.43 -22.76 -3.37
C ALA A 173 -3.43 -22.91 -4.53
N ASN A 174 -4.45 -23.78 -4.37
CA ASN A 174 -5.49 -23.98 -5.38
C ASN A 174 -6.86 -23.57 -4.84
N THR A 175 -7.40 -22.47 -5.36
CA THR A 175 -8.69 -21.88 -4.94
C THR A 175 -9.79 -21.94 -6.02
N GLN A 176 -9.51 -22.57 -7.16
CA GLN A 176 -10.45 -22.72 -8.27
C GLN A 176 -10.82 -24.18 -8.53
N ILE A 177 -11.96 -24.37 -9.20
CA ILE A 177 -12.44 -25.68 -9.65
C ILE A 177 -12.66 -25.61 -11.17
N PRO A 178 -12.04 -26.51 -11.96
CA PRO A 178 -10.97 -27.45 -11.57
C PRO A 178 -9.62 -26.72 -11.31
N SER A 179 -8.66 -27.44 -10.73
CA SER A 179 -7.30 -26.91 -10.55
C SER A 179 -6.62 -26.58 -11.89
N ASP A 180 -5.84 -25.50 -11.96
CA ASP A 180 -5.17 -25.05 -13.20
C ASP A 180 -3.92 -25.87 -13.55
N GLN A 181 -4.12 -27.13 -13.92
CA GLN A 181 -3.01 -27.99 -14.32
C GLN A 181 -2.32 -27.51 -15.61
N ASN A 182 -3.05 -26.81 -16.48
CA ASN A 182 -2.51 -26.30 -17.73
C ASN A 182 -1.54 -25.14 -17.48
N ALA A 183 -1.93 -24.16 -16.66
CA ALA A 183 -1.02 -23.08 -16.27
C ALA A 183 0.20 -23.61 -15.53
N PHE A 184 0.04 -24.62 -14.66
CA PHE A 184 1.17 -25.26 -13.99
C PHE A 184 2.11 -25.97 -14.99
N ALA A 185 1.57 -26.72 -15.95
CA ALA A 185 2.38 -27.38 -16.98
C ALA A 185 3.12 -26.36 -17.86
N LYS A 186 2.47 -25.25 -18.23
CA LYS A 186 3.12 -24.14 -18.96
C LYS A 186 4.19 -23.45 -18.12
N PHE A 187 3.98 -23.30 -16.81
CA PHE A 187 5.00 -22.76 -15.93
C PHE A 187 6.24 -23.67 -15.87
N CYS A 188 6.06 -24.99 -15.82
CA CYS A 188 7.18 -25.94 -15.77
C CYS A 188 7.89 -26.13 -17.13
N TYR A 189 7.14 -26.15 -18.23
CA TYR A 189 7.64 -26.61 -19.54
C TYR A 189 7.35 -25.64 -20.70
N GLY A 190 6.60 -24.57 -20.49
CA GLY A 190 6.14 -23.68 -21.57
C GLY A 190 7.26 -22.97 -22.31
N ASP A 191 8.35 -22.66 -21.61
CA ASP A 191 9.54 -22.02 -22.19
C ASP A 191 10.61 -23.04 -22.63
N MET A 192 10.33 -24.35 -22.49
CA MET A 192 11.26 -25.39 -22.89
C MET A 192 11.14 -25.63 -24.40
N VAL A 193 12.09 -25.05 -25.13
CA VAL A 193 12.19 -25.24 -26.57
C VAL A 193 12.74 -26.63 -26.86
N SER A 194 11.95 -27.45 -27.54
CA SER A 194 12.35 -28.79 -27.99
C SER A 194 13.19 -28.70 -29.27
N CYS A 195 14.30 -29.44 -29.33
CA CYS A 195 15.10 -29.60 -30.56
C CYS A 195 14.31 -30.28 -31.69
N ARG A 196 13.23 -30.99 -31.37
CA ARG A 196 12.38 -31.69 -32.35
C ARG A 196 11.29 -30.79 -32.95
N ASP A 197 10.91 -29.71 -32.28
CA ASP A 197 9.80 -28.86 -32.71
C ASP A 197 10.31 -27.67 -33.54
N GLU A 198 9.87 -27.59 -34.81
CA GLU A 198 10.05 -26.55 -35.85
C GLU A 198 11.48 -26.14 -36.30
N ASP A 199 11.59 -25.82 -37.60
CA ASP A 199 12.81 -25.64 -38.43
C ASP A 199 13.79 -24.52 -38.00
N THR A 200 13.52 -23.82 -36.90
CA THR A 200 14.29 -22.65 -36.41
C THR A 200 14.92 -22.82 -35.04
N ASN A 201 14.79 -23.99 -34.39
CA ASN A 201 15.32 -24.24 -33.04
C ASN A 201 16.72 -24.88 -33.02
N SER A 202 17.58 -24.51 -33.98
CA SER A 202 18.96 -25.03 -34.08
C SER A 202 19.81 -24.76 -32.84
N ILE A 203 19.53 -23.68 -32.12
CA ILE A 203 20.25 -23.29 -30.88
C ILE A 203 19.95 -24.28 -29.74
N ALA A 204 18.70 -24.75 -29.62
CA ALA A 204 18.31 -25.73 -28.58
C ALA A 204 18.96 -27.10 -28.80
N CYS A 205 19.28 -27.46 -30.05
CA CYS A 205 19.96 -28.72 -30.38
C CYS A 205 21.47 -28.71 -30.07
N VAL A 206 22.09 -27.52 -29.98
CA VAL A 206 23.55 -27.36 -29.85
C VAL A 206 23.96 -26.92 -28.45
N GLN A 207 23.00 -26.56 -27.60
CA GLN A 207 23.24 -25.97 -26.28
C GLN A 207 24.06 -26.86 -25.33
N ASP A 208 23.97 -28.18 -25.49
CA ASP A 208 24.71 -29.17 -24.69
C ASP A 208 26.07 -29.59 -25.32
N ASN A 209 26.40 -29.11 -26.52
CA ASN A 209 27.63 -29.50 -27.21
C ASN A 209 28.79 -28.55 -26.86
N THR A 210 29.54 -28.91 -25.81
CA THR A 210 30.68 -28.14 -25.28
C THR A 210 31.85 -27.96 -26.24
N THR A 211 31.94 -28.70 -27.35
CA THR A 211 33.08 -28.61 -28.28
C THR A 211 33.04 -27.38 -29.19
N LEU A 212 31.86 -26.78 -29.43
CA LEU A 212 31.70 -25.66 -30.37
C LEU A 212 31.98 -24.27 -29.76
N TYR A 213 31.91 -24.12 -28.44
CA TYR A 213 32.21 -22.85 -27.75
C TYR A 213 33.71 -22.55 -27.61
N SER A 214 34.58 -23.51 -27.95
CA SER A 214 36.05 -23.37 -27.83
C SER A 214 36.74 -22.78 -29.06
N GLN A 215 35.98 -22.41 -30.10
CA GLN A 215 36.51 -21.90 -31.38
C GLN A 215 35.99 -20.49 -31.75
N LEU A 216 35.42 -19.76 -30.79
CA LEU A 216 35.13 -18.32 -30.87
C LEU A 216 35.94 -17.59 -29.81
#